data_AF-A0AAR5PX02-F1
#
_entry.id   AF-A0AAR5PX02-F1
#
_cell.length_a   1.000
_cell.length_b   1.000
_cell.length_c   1.000
_cell.angle_alpha   90.00
_cell.angle_beta   90.00
_cell.angle_gamma   90.00
#
_symmetry.space_group_name_H-M   'P 1'
#
loop_
_entity.id
_entity.type
_entity.pdbx_description
1 polymer ?
#
loop_
_entity_poly.entity_id
_entity_poly.type
_entity_poly.pdbx_seq_one_letter_code
_entity_poly.pdbx_strand_id
1 'polypeptide(L)'
;SGIHVILKTVEHNKAFNDTLEAHAMYQTILPLNKLDNLPLLFTLQAYLAIIGFVYNCLTHLMFATLLVYAATQIQILQIRSKNFIGADQLSGSDMRDKLLVLKEISQDHQYIIGFVENLNSRTRYIVLVEFILSSFDLASVSVNLITVSSH
;
A
#
# COMPACT_ATOMS: atom_id res chain seq x y z
N SER A 1 -7.44 19.00 -26.43
CA SER A 1 -6.25 18.38 -25.82
C SER A 1 -5.61 19.39 -24.88
N GLY A 2 -5.50 19.09 -23.59
CA GLY A 2 -5.03 20.04 -22.55
C GLY A 2 -3.64 20.61 -22.82
N ILE A 3 -2.77 19.85 -23.51
CA ILE A 3 -1.43 20.27 -23.89
C ILE A 3 -1.45 21.50 -24.82
N HIS A 4 -2.43 21.58 -25.73
CA HIS A 4 -2.55 22.71 -26.66
C HIS A 4 -3.00 24.00 -25.96
N VAL A 5 -3.84 23.86 -24.92
CA VAL A 5 -4.28 25.00 -24.08
C VAL A 5 -3.12 25.53 -23.26
N ILE A 6 -2.32 24.64 -22.66
CA ILE A 6 -1.14 25.00 -21.87
C ILE A 6 -0.10 25.73 -22.75
N LEU A 7 0.15 25.25 -23.97
CA LEU A 7 1.08 25.91 -24.90
C LEU A 7 0.63 27.33 -25.29
N LYS A 8 -0.65 27.52 -25.59
CA LYS A 8 -1.21 28.87 -25.88
C LYS A 8 -1.11 29.82 -24.71
N THR A 9 -1.36 29.33 -23.49
CA THR A 9 -1.26 30.14 -22.27
C THR A 9 0.20 30.53 -21.99
N VAL A 10 1.17 29.65 -22.28
CA VAL A 10 2.60 29.94 -22.14
C VAL A 10 3.08 31.01 -23.13
N GLU A 11 2.66 30.92 -24.41
CA GLU A 11 3.01 31.93 -25.43
C GLU A 11 2.42 33.31 -25.10
N HIS A 12 1.17 33.35 -24.65
CA HIS A 12 0.52 34.58 -24.20
C HIS A 12 1.28 35.19 -23.00
N ASN A 13 1.56 34.40 -21.97
CA ASN A 13 2.18 34.91 -20.74
C ASN A 13 3.65 35.32 -20.92
N LYS A 14 4.39 34.66 -21.83
CA LYS A 14 5.74 35.10 -22.24
C LYS A 14 5.73 36.47 -22.90
N ALA A 15 4.64 36.84 -23.58
CA ALA A 15 4.46 38.16 -24.17
C ALA A 15 4.06 39.23 -23.15
N PHE A 16 3.41 38.86 -22.04
CA PHE A 16 2.93 39.80 -21.00
C PHE A 16 3.81 39.88 -19.75
N ASN A 17 4.93 39.14 -19.68
CA ASN A 17 5.87 39.13 -18.56
C ASN A 17 5.21 38.83 -17.20
N ASP A 18 4.15 38.01 -17.23
CA ASP A 18 3.42 37.60 -16.04
C ASP A 18 4.15 36.41 -15.38
N THR A 19 4.31 36.43 -14.04
CA THR A 19 5.05 35.39 -13.32
C THR A 19 4.29 34.06 -13.39
N LEU A 20 4.69 33.19 -14.32
CA LEU A 20 4.05 31.91 -14.53
C LEU A 20 4.32 30.97 -13.34
N GLU A 21 3.30 30.71 -12.52
CA GLU A 21 3.17 29.37 -11.94
C GLU A 21 2.82 28.43 -13.09
N ALA A 22 3.82 27.82 -13.73
CA ALA A 22 3.58 26.79 -14.73
C ALA A 22 2.64 25.74 -14.12
N HIS A 23 1.43 25.59 -14.70
CA HIS A 23 0.48 24.54 -14.32
C HIS A 23 1.10 23.17 -14.65
N ALA A 24 1.87 22.67 -13.71
CA ALA A 24 2.45 21.35 -13.72
C ALA A 24 1.58 20.40 -12.88
N MET A 25 1.71 19.09 -13.10
CA MET A 25 0.94 18.08 -12.38
C MET A 25 1.19 18.15 -10.87
N TYR A 26 2.42 18.48 -10.48
CA TYR A 26 2.80 18.77 -9.10
C TYR A 26 3.54 20.11 -9.00
N GLN A 27 3.19 20.92 -8.00
CA GLN A 27 3.94 22.12 -7.68
C GLN A 27 5.32 21.71 -7.13
N THR A 28 6.36 21.97 -7.91
CA THR A 28 7.74 21.60 -7.58
C THR A 28 8.64 22.83 -7.63
N ILE A 29 9.54 22.94 -6.65
CA ILE A 29 10.57 23.98 -6.61
C ILE A 29 11.80 23.41 -7.31
N LEU A 30 11.83 23.53 -8.63
CA LEU A 30 13.02 23.20 -9.44
C LEU A 30 13.84 24.46 -9.69
N PRO A 31 15.17 24.43 -9.48
CA PRO A 31 16.07 25.57 -9.74
C PRO A 31 16.33 25.83 -11.24
N LEU A 32 15.64 25.11 -12.14
CA LEU A 32 15.73 25.27 -13.58
C LEU A 32 14.67 26.25 -14.07
N ASN A 33 15.00 27.04 -15.11
CA ASN A 33 14.07 27.99 -15.71
C ASN A 33 12.82 27.25 -16.22
N LYS A 34 11.71 27.36 -15.48
CA LYS A 34 10.50 26.53 -15.67
C LYS A 34 9.86 26.74 -17.05
N LEU A 35 9.99 27.93 -17.63
CA LEU A 35 9.42 28.29 -18.93
C LEU A 35 10.15 27.66 -20.11
N ASP A 36 11.47 27.52 -20.05
CA ASP A 36 12.27 27.11 -21.23
C ASP A 36 12.31 25.59 -21.41
N ASN A 37 12.07 24.82 -20.34
CA ASN A 37 12.17 23.35 -20.33
C ASN A 37 10.89 22.66 -19.84
N LEU A 38 9.72 23.20 -20.19
CA LEU A 38 8.40 22.64 -19.88
C LEU A 38 8.22 21.14 -20.24
N PRO A 39 8.59 20.65 -21.45
CA PRO A 39 8.39 19.25 -21.78
C PRO A 39 9.24 18.32 -20.90
N LEU A 40 10.47 18.73 -20.58
CA LEU A 40 11.36 17.97 -19.70
C LEU A 40 10.78 17.88 -18.28
N LEU A 41 10.27 19.00 -17.75
CA LEU A 41 9.59 19.04 -16.45
C LEU A 41 8.41 18.06 -16.40
N PHE A 42 7.57 18.06 -17.43
CA PHE A 42 6.40 17.19 -17.49
C PHE A 42 6.78 15.71 -17.57
N THR A 43 7.78 15.37 -18.40
CA THR A 43 8.28 13.99 -18.50
C THR A 43 8.90 13.49 -17.20
N LEU A 44 9.63 14.35 -16.48
CA LEU A 44 10.22 14.00 -15.19
C LEU A 44 9.15 13.77 -14.12
N GLN A 45 8.15 14.64 -14.04
CA GLN A 45 7.03 14.46 -13.12
C GLN A 45 6.23 13.19 -13.41
N ALA A 46 5.94 12.91 -14.69
CA ALA A 46 5.24 11.69 -15.09
C ALA A 46 6.06 10.44 -14.74
N TYR A 47 7.37 10.46 -14.97
CA TYR A 47 8.27 9.37 -14.62
C TYR A 47 8.29 9.10 -13.10
N LEU A 48 8.44 10.15 -12.29
CA LEU A 48 8.41 10.05 -10.83
C LEU A 48 7.05 9.55 -10.31
N ALA A 49 5.94 10.01 -10.91
CA ALA A 49 4.60 9.57 -10.55
C ALA A 49 4.39 8.07 -10.83
N ILE A 50 4.82 7.58 -12.00
CA ILE A 50 4.74 6.16 -12.35
C ILE A 50 5.58 5.32 -11.38
N ILE A 51 6.81 5.77 -11.09
CA ILE A 51 7.67 5.09 -10.12
C ILE A 51 7.01 5.02 -8.76
N GLY A 52 6.52 6.15 -8.24
CA GLY A 52 5.85 6.20 -6.94
C GLY A 52 4.63 5.28 -6.89
N PHE A 53 3.81 5.30 -7.95
CA PHE A 53 2.63 4.43 -8.06
C PHE A 53 3.00 2.94 -8.06
N VAL A 54 3.99 2.55 -8.87
CA VAL A 54 4.42 1.16 -8.99
C VAL A 54 4.97 0.64 -7.66
N TYR A 55 5.87 1.40 -7.00
CA TYR A 55 6.42 0.99 -5.70
C TYR A 55 5.36 0.90 -4.61
N ASN A 56 4.41 1.85 -4.58
CA ASN A 56 3.31 1.80 -3.62
C ASN A 56 2.45 0.54 -3.82
N CYS A 57 2.06 0.28 -5.06
CA CYS A 57 1.26 -0.89 -5.43
C CYS A 57 1.97 -2.22 -5.07
N LEU A 58 3.26 -2.34 -5.41
CA LEU A 58 4.07 -3.52 -5.06
C LEU A 58 4.15 -3.74 -3.55
N THR A 59 4.32 -2.67 -2.78
CA THR A 59 4.44 -2.76 -1.32
C THR A 59 3.14 -3.25 -0.68
N HIS A 60 2.00 -2.67 -1.08
CA HIS A 60 0.69 -3.14 -0.62
C HIS A 60 0.39 -4.58 -1.05
N LEU A 61 0.73 -4.96 -2.28
CA LEU A 61 0.53 -6.32 -2.77
C LEU A 61 1.37 -7.32 -1.98
N MET A 62 2.62 -6.99 -1.67
CA MET A 62 3.47 -7.81 -0.82
C MET A 62 2.88 -8.00 0.58
N PHE A 63 2.37 -6.92 1.21
CA PHE A 63 1.72 -7.06 2.51
C PHE A 63 0.42 -7.87 2.46
N ALA A 64 -0.42 -7.64 1.45
CA ALA A 64 -1.66 -8.38 1.26
C ALA A 64 -1.38 -9.88 1.06
N THR A 65 -0.39 -10.24 0.24
CA THR A 65 -0.02 -11.64 0.00
C THR A 65 0.53 -12.33 1.25
N LEU A 66 1.34 -11.65 2.07
CA LEU A 66 1.84 -12.19 3.34
C LEU A 66 0.72 -12.42 4.35
N LEU A 67 -0.23 -11.50 4.45
CA LEU A 67 -1.41 -11.64 5.33
C LEU A 67 -2.34 -12.75 4.86
N VAL A 68 -2.60 -12.85 3.55
CA VAL A 68 -3.39 -13.95 2.98
C VAL A 68 -2.70 -15.29 3.22
N TYR A 69 -1.38 -15.38 3.03
CA TYR A 69 -0.62 -16.58 3.34
C TYR A 69 -0.76 -16.97 4.82
N ALA A 70 -0.61 -16.03 5.74
CA ALA A 70 -0.80 -16.28 7.18
C ALA A 70 -2.23 -16.79 7.47
N ALA A 71 -3.25 -16.14 6.90
CA ALA A 71 -4.64 -16.52 7.07
C ALA A 71 -4.92 -17.94 6.54
N THR A 72 -4.38 -18.29 5.36
CA THR A 72 -4.52 -19.64 4.79
C THR A 72 -3.83 -20.69 5.66
N GLN A 73 -2.64 -20.42 6.19
CA GLN A 73 -1.96 -21.34 7.11
C GLN A 73 -2.78 -21.58 8.39
N ILE A 74 -3.39 -20.54 8.95
CA ILE A 74 -4.29 -20.67 10.09
C ILE A 74 -5.52 -21.52 9.73
N GLN A 75 -6.12 -21.33 8.54
CA GLN A 75 -7.27 -22.13 8.10
C GLN A 75 -6.92 -23.61 7.92
N ILE A 76 -5.76 -23.91 7.31
CA ILE A 76 -5.28 -25.29 7.15
C ILE A 76 -5.12 -25.95 8.53
N LEU A 77 -4.54 -25.22 9.49
CA LEU A 77 -4.38 -25.70 10.85
C LEU A 77 -5.72 -25.95 11.55
N GLN A 78 -6.70 -25.05 11.37
CA GLN A 78 -8.06 -25.23 11.90
C GLN A 78 -8.73 -26.49 11.33
N ILE A 79 -8.56 -26.76 10.03
CA ILE A 79 -9.09 -27.97 9.38
C ILE A 79 -8.39 -29.22 9.93
N ARG A 80 -7.05 -29.22 10.03
CA ARG A 80 -6.27 -30.32 10.62
C ARG A 80 -6.71 -30.62 12.06
N SER A 81 -6.91 -29.57 12.85
CA SER A 81 -7.38 -29.69 14.24
C SER A 81 -8.80 -30.25 14.33
N LYS A 82 -9.72 -29.80 13.47
CA LYS A 82 -11.09 -30.32 13.38
C LYS A 82 -11.12 -31.79 12.97
N ASN A 83 -10.29 -32.18 11.99
CA ASN A 83 -10.19 -33.56 11.54
C ASN A 83 -9.61 -34.46 12.63
N PHE A 84 -8.66 -33.98 13.44
CA PHE A 84 -8.14 -34.71 14.60
C PHE A 84 -9.23 -34.96 15.65
N ILE A 85 -10.03 -33.95 16.00
CA ILE A 85 -11.14 -34.06 16.96
C ILE A 85 -12.27 -34.96 16.42
N GLY A 86 -12.57 -34.88 15.13
CA GLY A 86 -13.58 -35.71 14.48
C GLY A 86 -13.17 -37.18 14.28
N ALA A 87 -11.87 -37.47 14.20
CA ALA A 87 -11.32 -38.81 14.00
C ALA A 87 -11.28 -39.68 15.27
N ASP A 88 -11.70 -39.16 16.43
CA ASP A 88 -11.81 -39.93 17.67
C ASP A 88 -12.81 -41.11 17.61
N GLN A 89 -13.53 -41.29 16.50
CA GLN A 89 -14.40 -42.45 16.25
C GLN A 89 -13.68 -43.70 15.70
N LEU A 90 -12.42 -43.62 15.25
CA LEU A 90 -11.68 -44.79 14.74
C LEU A 90 -10.84 -45.45 15.85
N SER A 91 -11.57 -46.17 16.69
CA SER A 91 -11.15 -47.27 17.56
C SER A 91 -9.92 -48.04 17.03
N GLY A 92 -8.72 -47.81 17.60
CA GLY A 92 -7.61 -48.75 17.48
C GLY A 92 -6.18 -48.18 17.38
N SER A 93 -5.98 -46.87 17.15
CA SER A 93 -4.62 -46.31 17.13
C SER A 93 -4.06 -46.07 18.54
N ASP A 94 -2.78 -46.44 18.72
CA ASP A 94 -2.05 -46.33 19.98
C ASP A 94 -2.07 -44.86 20.46
N MET A 95 -2.33 -44.63 21.75
CA MET A 95 -2.49 -43.28 22.32
C MET A 95 -1.26 -42.39 22.05
N ARG A 96 -0.11 -43.04 21.87
CA ARG A 96 1.16 -42.44 21.48
C ARG A 96 1.14 -41.78 20.10
N ASP A 97 0.45 -42.37 19.12
CA ASP A 97 0.35 -41.81 17.76
C ASP A 97 -0.54 -40.57 17.74
N LYS A 98 -1.65 -40.58 18.49
CA LYS A 98 -2.51 -39.40 18.67
C LYS A 98 -1.74 -38.24 19.33
N LEU A 99 -0.89 -38.55 20.30
CA LEU A 99 -0.09 -37.55 21.02
C LEU A 99 1.02 -36.96 20.13
N LEU A 100 1.60 -37.76 19.22
CA LEU A 100 2.54 -37.28 18.21
C LEU A 100 1.88 -36.32 17.21
N VAL A 101 0.69 -36.66 16.70
CA VAL A 101 -0.06 -35.80 15.77
C VAL A 101 -0.48 -34.48 16.44
N LEU A 102 -0.93 -34.54 17.69
CA LEU A 102 -1.27 -33.33 18.45
C LEU A 102 -0.04 -32.43 18.67
N LYS A 103 1.12 -33.04 18.94
CA LYS A 103 2.39 -32.31 19.09
C LYS A 103 2.78 -31.62 17.78
N GLU A 104 2.64 -32.29 16.64
CA GLU A 104 2.91 -31.73 15.31
C GLU A 104 1.99 -30.53 15.03
N ILE A 105 0.69 -30.68 15.25
CA ILE A 105 -0.29 -29.58 15.09
C ILE A 105 0.05 -28.40 16.02
N SER A 106 0.45 -28.68 17.27
CA SER A 106 0.83 -27.64 18.21
C SER A 106 2.11 -26.90 17.79
N GLN A 107 3.10 -27.62 17.25
CA GLN A 107 4.33 -27.02 16.71
C GLN A 107 4.05 -26.16 15.48
N ASP A 108 3.22 -26.65 14.55
CA ASP A 108 2.78 -25.88 13.38
C ASP A 108 2.05 -24.59 13.81
N HIS A 109 1.19 -24.67 14.82
CA HIS A 109 0.50 -23.51 15.35
C HIS A 109 1.45 -22.45 15.93
N GLN A 110 2.40 -22.88 16.75
CA GLN A 110 3.40 -21.99 17.35
C GLN A 110 4.28 -21.34 16.28
N TYR A 111 4.63 -22.07 15.22
CA TYR A 111 5.37 -21.53 14.09
C TYR A 111 4.59 -20.42 13.38
N ILE A 112 3.29 -20.64 13.11
CA ILE A 112 2.43 -19.64 12.46
C ILE A 112 2.28 -18.39 13.33
N ILE A 113 2.08 -18.55 14.65
CA ILE A 113 2.04 -17.42 15.59
C ILE A 113 3.35 -16.64 15.52
N GLY A 114 4.50 -17.31 15.61
CA GLY A 114 5.80 -16.66 15.53
C GLY A 114 6.03 -15.94 14.21
N PHE A 115 5.54 -16.49 13.09
CA PHE A 115 5.56 -15.82 11.79
C PHE A 115 4.73 -14.52 11.81
N VAL A 116 3.49 -14.59 12.31
CA VAL A 116 2.58 -13.42 12.37
C VAL A 116 3.11 -12.35 13.32
N GLU A 117 3.66 -12.74 14.47
CA GLU A 117 4.28 -11.81 15.42
C GLU A 117 5.51 -11.12 14.81
N ASN A 118 6.36 -11.85 14.11
CA ASN A 118 7.53 -11.30 13.42
C ASN A 118 7.11 -10.38 12.27
N LEU A 119 6.09 -10.76 11.49
CA LEU A 119 5.51 -9.90 10.47
C LEU A 119 5.01 -8.60 11.09
N ASN A 120 4.17 -8.67 12.12
CA ASN A 120 3.64 -7.51 12.82
C ASN A 120 4.75 -6.64 13.42
N SER A 121 5.76 -7.23 14.06
CA SER A 121 6.89 -6.46 14.62
C SER A 121 7.69 -5.71 13.56
N ARG A 122 7.82 -6.25 12.35
CA ARG A 122 8.54 -5.61 11.25
C ARG A 122 7.72 -4.54 10.54
N THR A 123 6.40 -4.71 10.47
CA THR A 123 5.53 -3.86 9.66
C THR A 123 4.79 -2.79 10.46
N ARG A 124 4.70 -2.93 11.79
CA ARG A 124 3.95 -2.03 12.68
C ARG A 124 4.23 -0.55 12.43
N TYR A 125 5.49 -0.16 12.32
CA TYR A 125 5.85 1.25 12.13
C TYR A 125 5.54 1.76 10.72
N ILE A 126 5.71 0.92 9.70
CA ILE A 126 5.38 1.27 8.31
C ILE A 126 3.87 1.51 8.20
N VAL A 127 3.06 0.59 8.75
CA VAL A 127 1.60 0.73 8.79
C VAL A 127 1.17 1.95 9.60
N LEU A 128 1.84 2.25 10.72
CA LEU A 128 1.54 3.44 11.51
C LEU A 128 1.80 4.74 10.74
N VAL A 129 2.93 4.84 10.05
CA VAL A 129 3.27 6.01 9.23
C VAL A 129 2.26 6.18 8.10
N GLU A 130 1.92 5.09 7.42
CA GLU A 130 0.93 5.07 6.35
C GLU A 130 -0.47 5.50 6.83
N PHE A 131 -0.87 5.04 8.01
CA PHE A 131 -2.13 5.46 8.63
C PHE A 131 -2.15 6.95 8.95
N ILE A 132 -1.06 7.50 9.49
CA ILE A 132 -0.94 8.93 9.79
C ILE A 132 -1.00 9.77 8.50
N LEU A 133 -0.24 9.38 7.47
CA LEU A 133 -0.24 10.06 6.17
C LEU A 133 -1.64 10.04 5.53
N SER A 134 -2.28 8.88 5.50
CA SER A 134 -3.64 8.72 4.97
C SER A 134 -4.66 9.56 5.75
N SER A 135 -4.47 9.71 7.07
CA SER A 135 -5.33 10.55 7.92
C SER A 135 -5.18 12.03 7.59
N PHE A 136 -3.95 12.50 7.34
CA PHE A 136 -3.71 13.87 6.89
C PHE A 136 -4.29 14.13 5.50
N ASP A 137 -4.14 13.20 4.57
CA ASP A 137 -4.72 13.32 3.24
C ASP A 137 -6.24 13.41 3.30
N LEU A 138 -6.89 12.56 4.10
CA LEU A 138 -8.33 12.60 4.31
C LEU A 138 -8.78 13.93 4.92
N ALA A 139 -8.09 14.42 5.95
CA ALA A 139 -8.39 15.70 6.57
C ALA A 139 -8.25 16.87 5.57
N SER A 140 -7.20 16.87 4.76
CA SER A 140 -6.96 17.87 3.72
C SER A 140 -8.08 17.89 2.66
N VAL A 141 -8.46 16.71 2.16
CA VAL A 141 -9.56 16.56 1.20
C VAL A 141 -10.89 17.00 1.81
N SER A 142 -11.17 16.64 3.05
CA SER A 142 -12.40 17.04 3.74
C SER A 142 -12.50 18.57 3.89
N VAL A 143 -11.41 19.25 4.27
CA VAL A 143 -11.39 20.72 4.36
C VAL A 143 -11.68 21.34 2.99
N ASN A 144 -10.98 20.89 1.94
CA ASN A 144 -11.21 21.39 0.58
C ASN A 144 -12.66 21.16 0.11
N LEU A 145 -13.25 20.01 0.44
CA LEU A 145 -14.63 19.68 0.08
C LEU A 145 -15.63 20.58 0.79
N ILE A 146 -15.42 20.87 2.08
CA ILE A 146 -16.24 21.82 2.84
C ILE A 146 -16.13 23.22 2.24
N THR A 147 -14.92 23.68 1.91
CA THR A 147 -14.71 25.00 1.30
C THR A 147 -15.43 25.12 -0.05
N VAL A 148 -15.32 24.10 -0.90
CA VAL A 148 -16.03 24.08 -2.20
C VAL A 148 -17.55 24.03 -2.01
N SER A 149 -18.06 23.28 -1.03
CA SER A 149 -19.50 23.21 -0.75
C SER A 149 -20.06 24.49 -0.11
N SER A 150 -19.21 25.32 0.50
CA SER A 150 -19.61 26.59 1.13
C SER A 150 -19.65 27.78 0.16
N HIS A 151 -19.19 27.56 -1.08
CA HIS A 151 -19.16 28.51 -2.19
C HIS A 151 -20.27 28.22 -3.20
#